data_AF-A0A6A6IX87-F1
#
_entry.id   AF-A0A6A6IX87-F1
#
_cell.length_a   1.000
_cell.length_b   1.000
_cell.length_c   1.000
_cell.angle_alpha   90.00
_cell.angle_beta   90.00
_cell.angle_gamma   90.00
#
_symmetry.space_group_name_H-M   'P 1'
#
loop_
_entity.id
_entity.type
_entity.pdbx_description
1 polymer ?
#
loop_
_entity_poly.entity_id
_entity_poly.type
_entity_poly.pdbx_seq_one_letter_code
_entity_poly.pdbx_strand_id
1 'polypeptide(L)'
;MSTRPTEEAPINPQVGSKFFSAPLEIRQMIYGYIFPYGVHAYLRQGKLHSSACVEPRANGDYDGGERRDESSDWRTPGPIWSRRLQSSWGPHWKCEEVALSMGRSWEAAGDADMVMLRACKRMYIDIMTFIVDIAAVHVTDLDTLGCLLQEATTVSPGTWTVSGYLATALPLVRNLSVVLRLPLTTCKILESSSDHGSAPTSTTNATAWFRLCPAIARLKRLLRLHIWLDHDGESSWSVVNERAILSPLTALTDISGLDISVSLPHLHHRYETPERHFVKQWPSPPFTIERRLRQRYHVVETDPGRFDVSYQADFPYLYNYYRDLSEDEVE
;
A
#
# COMPACT_ATOMS: atom_id res chain seq x y z
N MET A 1 -24.08 -23.14 37.38
CA MET A 1 -23.27 -23.94 36.44
C MET A 1 -21.93 -23.24 36.27
N SER A 2 -20.85 -23.88 36.71
CA SER A 2 -19.50 -23.30 36.70
C SER A 2 -18.89 -23.45 35.30
N THR A 3 -18.65 -22.33 34.62
CA THR A 3 -17.87 -22.28 33.37
C THR A 3 -16.40 -22.45 33.73
N ARG A 4 -15.89 -23.69 33.65
CA ARG A 4 -14.44 -23.93 33.70
C ARG A 4 -13.79 -23.17 32.53
N PRO A 5 -12.68 -22.46 32.76
CA PRO A 5 -11.85 -22.00 31.65
C PRO A 5 -11.32 -23.25 30.94
N THR A 6 -11.59 -23.37 29.65
CA THR A 6 -10.97 -24.38 28.80
C THR A 6 -9.48 -24.04 28.76
N GLU A 7 -8.66 -24.79 29.51
CA GLU A 7 -7.19 -24.75 29.33
C GLU A 7 -6.92 -25.03 27.85
N GLU A 8 -6.32 -24.07 27.16
CA GLU A 8 -5.91 -24.27 25.76
C GLU A 8 -4.90 -25.41 25.72
N ALA A 9 -5.24 -26.47 24.99
CA ALA A 9 -4.35 -27.59 24.77
C ALA A 9 -3.02 -27.10 24.13
N PRO A 10 -1.86 -27.63 24.57
CA PRO A 10 -0.57 -27.26 24.01
C PRO A 10 -0.54 -27.52 22.50
N ILE A 11 0.14 -26.64 21.75
CA ILE A 11 0.27 -26.75 20.30
C ILE A 11 0.87 -28.13 19.97
N ASN A 12 0.14 -28.94 19.21
CA ASN A 12 0.67 -30.21 18.72
C ASN A 12 1.95 -29.91 17.91
N PRO A 13 3.12 -30.45 18.29
CA PRO A 13 4.38 -30.15 17.63
C PRO A 13 4.47 -30.70 16.19
N GLN A 14 3.49 -31.50 15.75
CA GLN A 14 3.42 -32.08 14.40
C GLN A 14 4.67 -32.90 14.05
N VAL A 15 5.22 -33.63 15.03
CA VAL A 15 6.47 -34.42 14.90
C VAL A 15 6.44 -35.49 13.80
N GLY A 16 5.26 -35.90 13.32
CA GLY A 16 5.12 -36.83 12.20
C GLY A 16 5.32 -36.19 10.82
N SER A 17 5.34 -34.85 10.72
CA SER A 17 5.54 -34.14 9.45
C SER A 17 7.01 -33.83 9.24
N LYS A 18 7.60 -34.41 8.19
CA LYS A 18 9.00 -34.15 7.79
C LYS A 18 9.27 -32.67 7.49
N PHE A 19 8.23 -31.91 7.12
CA PHE A 19 8.35 -30.47 6.91
C PHE A 19 8.81 -29.75 8.18
N PHE A 20 8.26 -30.09 9.35
CA PHE A 20 8.66 -29.47 10.62
C PHE A 20 9.96 -30.04 11.20
N SER A 21 10.49 -31.11 10.61
CA SER A 21 11.86 -31.59 10.89
C SER A 21 12.93 -30.79 10.15
N ALA A 22 12.57 -30.04 9.10
CA ALA A 22 13.51 -29.18 8.39
C ALA A 22 13.91 -27.95 9.23
N PRO A 23 15.15 -27.46 9.12
CA PRO A 23 15.60 -26.22 9.77
C PRO A 23 14.68 -25.04 9.46
N LEU A 24 14.58 -24.09 10.39
CA LEU A 24 13.70 -22.92 10.25
C LEU A 24 13.99 -22.15 8.96
N GLU A 25 15.27 -22.01 8.62
CA GLU A 25 15.76 -21.30 7.45
C GLU A 25 15.21 -21.90 6.15
N ILE A 26 15.19 -23.24 6.05
CA ILE A 26 14.65 -23.94 4.88
C ILE A 26 13.14 -23.72 4.79
N ARG A 27 12.43 -23.76 5.92
CA ARG A 27 10.98 -23.53 5.96
C ARG A 27 10.64 -22.08 5.59
N GLN A 28 11.45 -21.12 6.05
CA GLN A 28 11.33 -19.71 5.66
C GLN A 28 11.63 -19.49 4.18
N MET A 29 12.61 -20.19 3.60
CA MET A 29 12.83 -20.17 2.14
C MET A 29 11.60 -20.68 1.39
N ILE A 30 11.00 -21.79 1.83
CA ILE A 30 9.76 -22.32 1.25
C ILE A 30 8.64 -21.29 1.35
N TYR A 31 8.45 -20.64 2.50
CA TYR A 31 7.46 -19.57 2.64
C TYR A 31 7.76 -18.38 1.73
N GLY A 32 9.04 -18.07 1.49
CA GLY A 32 9.45 -17.06 0.52
C GLY A 32 9.05 -17.37 -0.92
N TYR A 33 8.93 -18.66 -1.29
CA TYR A 33 8.37 -19.05 -2.60
C TYR A 33 6.84 -18.96 -2.64
N ILE A 34 6.16 -19.07 -1.50
CA ILE A 34 4.70 -18.96 -1.41
C ILE A 34 4.26 -17.49 -1.36
N PHE A 35 5.02 -16.64 -0.65
CA PHE A 35 4.74 -15.21 -0.51
C PHE A 35 5.88 -14.37 -1.08
N PRO A 36 6.20 -14.50 -2.38
CA PRO A 36 7.40 -13.89 -2.97
C PRO A 36 7.39 -12.36 -2.91
N TYR A 37 6.21 -11.75 -2.86
CA TYR A 37 6.01 -10.30 -2.84
C TYR A 37 5.37 -9.81 -1.55
N GLY A 38 5.31 -10.64 -0.52
CA GLY A 38 4.68 -10.29 0.76
C GLY A 38 3.18 -10.57 0.82
N VAL A 39 2.52 -9.90 1.76
CA VAL A 39 1.12 -10.17 2.14
C VAL A 39 0.37 -8.84 2.28
N HIS A 40 -0.83 -8.76 1.71
CA HIS A 40 -1.74 -7.64 1.95
C HIS A 40 -2.51 -7.86 3.24
N ALA A 41 -2.65 -6.78 4.02
CA ALA A 41 -3.66 -6.66 5.06
C ALA A 41 -4.72 -5.66 4.57
N TYR A 42 -6.01 -6.00 4.70
CA TYR A 42 -7.12 -5.17 4.22
C TYR A 42 -8.40 -5.40 5.03
N LEU A 43 -9.27 -4.41 5.08
CA LEU A 43 -10.58 -4.53 5.71
C LEU A 43 -11.64 -5.04 4.73
N ARG A 44 -12.45 -5.99 5.19
CA ARG A 44 -13.67 -6.43 4.51
C ARG A 44 -14.78 -6.61 5.53
N GLN A 45 -15.89 -5.89 5.35
CA GLN A 45 -17.02 -5.90 6.29
C GLN A 45 -16.59 -5.59 7.74
N GLY A 46 -15.66 -4.64 7.90
CA GLY A 46 -15.14 -4.21 9.22
C GLY A 46 -14.22 -5.22 9.91
N LYS A 47 -13.81 -6.29 9.23
CA LYS A 47 -12.88 -7.30 9.74
C LYS A 47 -11.57 -7.23 8.98
N LEU A 48 -10.48 -7.52 9.69
CA LEU A 48 -9.17 -7.61 9.08
C LEU A 48 -9.01 -8.95 8.34
N HIS A 49 -8.61 -8.86 7.08
CA HIS A 49 -8.29 -9.99 6.22
C HIS A 49 -6.86 -9.86 5.71
N SER A 50 -6.34 -10.97 5.20
CA SER A 50 -5.07 -10.99 4.49
C SER A 50 -5.13 -11.81 3.21
N SER A 51 -4.23 -11.50 2.28
CA SER A 51 -4.05 -12.24 1.02
C SER A 51 -2.61 -12.14 0.56
N ALA A 52 -2.13 -13.11 -0.23
CA ALA A 52 -0.80 -13.04 -0.83
C ALA A 52 -0.72 -11.86 -1.81
N CYS A 53 0.42 -11.17 -1.84
CA CYS A 53 0.71 -10.19 -2.88
C CYS A 53 1.09 -10.92 -4.18
N VAL A 54 0.39 -10.60 -5.27
CA VAL A 54 0.60 -11.21 -6.59
C VAL A 54 1.23 -10.26 -7.60
N GLU A 55 1.58 -9.03 -7.19
CA GLU A 55 2.15 -8.01 -8.07
C GLU A 55 3.67 -7.92 -7.90
N PRO A 56 4.48 -8.52 -8.80
CA PRO A 56 5.94 -8.51 -8.72
C PRO A 56 6.56 -7.12 -8.90
N ARG A 57 5.85 -6.18 -9.53
CA ARG A 57 6.41 -4.90 -9.97
C ARG A 57 5.58 -3.71 -9.48
N ALA A 58 5.20 -3.71 -8.21
CA ALA A 58 4.40 -2.62 -7.66
C ALA A 58 5.07 -1.23 -7.80
N ASN A 59 6.40 -1.17 -7.87
CA ASN A 59 7.18 0.06 -8.09
C ASN A 59 7.63 0.24 -9.56
N GLY A 60 7.04 -0.50 -10.51
CA GLY A 60 7.39 -0.37 -11.93
C GLY A 60 6.92 0.96 -12.54
N ASP A 61 7.61 1.40 -13.59
CA ASP A 61 7.23 2.58 -14.38
C ASP A 61 6.05 2.24 -15.30
N TYR A 62 4.85 2.29 -14.72
CA TYR A 62 3.59 1.96 -15.37
C TYR A 62 2.71 3.20 -15.52
N ASP A 63 2.11 3.35 -16.71
CA ASP A 63 1.27 4.50 -17.04
C ASP A 63 -0.24 4.21 -16.96
N GLY A 64 -0.63 2.99 -16.58
CA GLY A 64 -2.02 2.53 -16.54
C GLY A 64 -2.44 1.75 -17.79
N GLY A 65 -1.64 1.75 -18.87
CA GLY A 65 -1.91 0.96 -20.07
C GLY A 65 -1.82 -0.55 -19.81
N GLU A 66 -0.94 -0.96 -18.88
CA GLU A 66 -0.78 -2.35 -18.43
C GLU A 66 -2.01 -2.92 -17.72
N ARG A 67 -2.97 -2.06 -17.35
CA ARG A 67 -4.22 -2.47 -16.70
C ARG A 67 -5.29 -2.92 -17.68
N ARG A 68 -5.06 -2.75 -18.98
CA ARG A 68 -5.98 -3.23 -20.03
C ARG A 68 -6.16 -4.74 -19.93
N ASP A 69 -7.31 -5.19 -20.39
CA ASP A 69 -7.52 -6.61 -20.64
C ASP A 69 -6.89 -6.94 -22.00
N GLU A 70 -6.04 -7.96 -22.07
CA GLU A 70 -5.40 -8.43 -23.31
C GLU A 70 -6.42 -8.80 -24.39
N SER A 71 -7.64 -9.16 -23.98
CA SER A 71 -8.75 -9.52 -24.87
C SER A 71 -9.61 -8.35 -25.36
N SER A 72 -9.38 -7.13 -24.83
CA SER A 72 -10.19 -5.97 -25.17
C SER A 72 -9.73 -5.25 -26.45
N ASP A 73 -10.70 -4.83 -27.29
CA ASP A 73 -10.41 -4.00 -28.46
C ASP A 73 -9.79 -2.67 -28.01
N TRP A 74 -8.62 -2.35 -28.56
CA TRP A 74 -7.89 -1.10 -28.28
C TRP A 74 -8.71 0.16 -28.58
N ARG A 75 -9.77 0.04 -29.39
CA ARG A 75 -10.67 1.15 -29.77
C ARG A 75 -11.74 1.47 -28.74
N THR A 76 -12.04 0.56 -27.81
CA THR A 76 -13.15 0.75 -26.86
C THR A 76 -12.67 0.45 -25.45
N PRO A 77 -12.51 1.47 -24.58
CA PRO A 77 -12.17 1.24 -23.19
C PRO A 77 -13.21 0.33 -22.53
N GLY A 78 -12.82 -0.91 -22.25
CA GLY A 78 -13.71 -1.86 -21.60
C GLY A 78 -13.94 -1.50 -20.12
N PRO A 79 -15.09 -1.87 -19.53
CA PRO A 79 -15.40 -1.60 -18.12
C PRO A 79 -14.35 -2.19 -17.15
N ILE A 80 -13.66 -3.26 -17.55
CA ILE A 80 -12.56 -3.87 -16.79
C ILE A 80 -11.39 -2.90 -16.66
N TRP A 81 -11.00 -2.23 -17.75
CA TRP A 81 -9.87 -1.32 -17.73
C TRP A 81 -10.17 -0.10 -16.86
N SER A 82 -11.36 0.49 -17.03
CA SER A 82 -11.82 1.62 -16.21
C SER A 82 -11.81 1.27 -14.71
N ARG A 83 -12.35 0.10 -14.33
CA ARG A 83 -12.33 -0.38 -12.95
C ARG A 83 -10.91 -0.48 -12.40
N ARG A 84 -9.98 -1.09 -13.14
CA ARG A 84 -8.58 -1.25 -12.71
C ARG A 84 -7.84 0.08 -12.62
N LEU A 85 -8.14 1.02 -13.51
CA LEU A 85 -7.62 2.39 -13.47
C LEU A 85 -8.15 3.19 -12.28
N GLN A 86 -9.29 2.81 -11.70
CA GLN A 86 -9.88 3.42 -10.50
C GLN A 86 -9.52 2.70 -9.20
N SER A 87 -8.79 1.58 -9.28
CA SER A 87 -8.34 0.83 -8.10
C SER A 87 -7.68 1.75 -7.07
N SER A 88 -8.17 1.68 -5.84
CA SER A 88 -7.60 2.40 -4.69
C SER A 88 -6.28 1.75 -4.23
N TRP A 89 -6.04 0.50 -4.62
CA TRP A 89 -4.80 -0.24 -4.35
C TRP A 89 -3.64 0.18 -5.27
N GLY A 90 -3.87 1.16 -6.15
CA GLY A 90 -2.84 1.77 -6.98
C GLY A 90 -2.13 0.72 -7.85
N PRO A 91 -0.82 0.52 -7.72
CA PRO A 91 -0.10 -0.48 -8.48
C PRO A 91 -0.49 -1.92 -8.12
N HIS A 92 -1.06 -2.17 -6.94
CA HIS A 92 -1.53 -3.49 -6.51
C HIS A 92 -2.97 -3.82 -6.95
N TRP A 93 -3.45 -3.24 -8.06
CA TRP A 93 -4.82 -3.45 -8.55
C TRP A 93 -5.13 -4.93 -8.82
N LYS A 94 -4.15 -5.75 -9.23
CA LYS A 94 -4.34 -7.21 -9.37
C LYS A 94 -4.61 -7.89 -8.04
N CYS A 95 -3.91 -7.45 -6.99
CA CYS A 95 -4.12 -7.96 -5.64
C CYS A 95 -5.52 -7.60 -5.13
N GLU A 96 -6.05 -6.43 -5.48
CA GLU A 96 -7.44 -6.05 -5.19
C GLU A 96 -8.42 -7.00 -5.88
N GLU A 97 -8.21 -7.31 -7.16
CA GLU A 97 -9.06 -8.25 -7.89
C GLU A 97 -9.05 -9.64 -7.24
N VAL A 98 -7.88 -10.12 -6.82
CA VAL A 98 -7.74 -11.40 -6.12
C VAL A 98 -8.44 -11.38 -4.75
N ALA A 99 -8.17 -10.37 -3.94
CA ALA A 99 -8.70 -10.23 -2.58
C ALA A 99 -10.24 -10.12 -2.56
N LEU A 100 -10.80 -9.46 -3.56
CA LEU A 100 -12.25 -9.26 -3.71
C LEU A 100 -12.93 -10.30 -4.60
N SER A 101 -12.18 -11.30 -5.10
CA SER A 101 -12.67 -12.34 -6.01
C SER A 101 -13.33 -11.75 -7.27
N MET A 102 -12.79 -10.64 -7.78
CA MET A 102 -13.31 -9.89 -8.92
C MET A 102 -12.77 -10.43 -10.25
N GLY A 103 -13.00 -11.71 -10.56
CA GLY A 103 -12.68 -12.29 -11.86
C GLY A 103 -12.47 -13.80 -11.82
N ARG A 104 -12.82 -14.50 -12.91
CA ARG A 104 -12.82 -15.98 -13.00
C ARG A 104 -11.45 -16.63 -13.10
N SER A 105 -10.38 -15.85 -13.27
CA SER A 105 -9.07 -16.38 -13.69
C SER A 105 -8.11 -16.59 -12.52
N TRP A 106 -8.21 -15.79 -11.45
CA TRP A 106 -7.23 -15.76 -10.35
C TRP A 106 -7.74 -16.41 -9.06
N GLU A 107 -8.94 -16.97 -9.09
CA GLU A 107 -9.60 -17.68 -7.98
C GLU A 107 -8.76 -18.85 -7.45
N ALA A 108 -7.88 -19.43 -8.27
CA ALA A 108 -7.05 -20.56 -7.86
C ALA A 108 -5.75 -20.17 -7.11
N ALA A 109 -5.22 -18.96 -7.30
CA ALA A 109 -3.90 -18.58 -6.77
C ALA A 109 -3.98 -17.94 -5.38
N GLY A 110 -4.81 -16.91 -5.21
CA GLY A 110 -4.84 -16.15 -3.95
C GLY A 110 -5.43 -16.89 -2.75
N ASP A 111 -6.35 -17.82 -2.98
CA ASP A 111 -6.97 -18.60 -1.90
C ASP A 111 -6.07 -19.78 -1.48
N ALA A 112 -5.33 -20.38 -2.43
CA ALA A 112 -4.42 -21.51 -2.17
C ALA A 112 -3.25 -21.14 -1.24
N ASP A 113 -2.68 -19.94 -1.39
CA ASP A 113 -1.55 -19.50 -0.57
C ASP A 113 -1.94 -19.31 0.90
N MET A 114 -3.18 -18.88 1.14
CA MET A 114 -3.72 -18.66 2.47
C MET A 114 -4.31 -19.93 3.11
N VAL A 115 -4.56 -20.99 2.34
CA VAL A 115 -4.96 -22.31 2.86
C VAL A 115 -3.88 -22.90 3.77
N MET A 116 -2.60 -22.61 3.54
CA MET A 116 -1.49 -23.07 4.40
C MET A 116 -1.62 -22.57 5.84
N LEU A 117 -2.18 -21.38 6.05
CA LEU A 117 -2.47 -20.85 7.39
C LEU A 117 -3.52 -21.69 8.15
N ARG A 118 -4.33 -22.46 7.44
CA ARG A 118 -5.39 -23.31 8.01
C ARG A 118 -4.97 -24.77 8.17
N ALA A 119 -3.77 -25.16 7.70
CA ALA A 119 -3.32 -26.55 7.71
C ALA A 119 -3.15 -27.09 9.14
N CYS A 120 -2.37 -26.40 9.99
CA CYS A 120 -2.25 -26.72 11.42
C CYS A 120 -1.74 -25.51 12.22
N LYS A 121 -1.96 -25.52 13.55
CA LYS A 121 -1.55 -24.43 14.46
C LYS A 121 -0.04 -24.16 14.41
N ARG A 122 0.80 -25.18 14.17
CA ARG A 122 2.26 -25.00 14.04
C ARG A 122 2.64 -24.29 12.75
N MET A 123 2.07 -24.71 11.62
CA MET A 123 2.28 -24.06 10.31
C MET A 123 1.87 -22.60 10.37
N TYR A 124 0.70 -22.34 10.96
CA TYR A 124 0.18 -21.00 11.16
C TYR A 124 1.19 -20.10 11.88
N ILE A 125 1.69 -20.54 13.04
CA ILE A 125 2.66 -19.76 13.82
C ILE A 125 3.96 -19.55 13.02
N ASP A 126 4.50 -20.58 12.38
CA ASP A 126 5.76 -20.45 11.63
C ASP A 126 5.63 -19.49 10.43
N ILE A 127 4.51 -19.53 9.70
CA ILE A 127 4.24 -18.58 8.59
C ILE A 127 4.04 -17.18 9.14
N MET A 128 3.30 -17.01 10.22
CA MET A 128 3.10 -15.69 10.83
C MET A 128 4.41 -15.09 11.32
N THR A 129 5.29 -15.89 11.93
CA THR A 129 6.66 -15.46 12.28
C THR A 129 7.44 -15.02 11.05
N PHE A 130 7.36 -15.78 9.94
CA PHE A 130 7.97 -15.37 8.67
C PHE A 130 7.39 -14.04 8.15
N ILE A 131 6.07 -13.85 8.21
CA ILE A 131 5.42 -12.62 7.75
C ILE A 131 5.90 -11.41 8.54
N VAL A 132 5.95 -11.50 9.88
CA VAL A 132 6.35 -10.36 10.71
C VAL A 132 7.85 -10.07 10.64
N ASP A 133 8.68 -11.10 10.47
CA ASP A 133 10.14 -10.94 10.53
C ASP A 133 10.80 -10.69 9.18
N ILE A 134 10.23 -11.20 8.09
CA ILE A 134 10.89 -11.29 6.77
C ILE A 134 10.03 -10.67 5.67
N ALA A 135 8.75 -11.03 5.58
CA ALA A 135 7.90 -10.56 4.49
C ALA A 135 7.58 -9.06 4.59
N ALA A 136 7.18 -8.47 3.46
CA ALA A 136 6.53 -7.16 3.44
C ALA A 136 5.04 -7.30 3.75
N VAL A 137 4.52 -6.44 4.63
CA VAL A 137 3.09 -6.28 4.82
C VAL A 137 2.62 -5.04 4.07
N HIS A 138 1.71 -5.23 3.13
CA HIS A 138 1.14 -4.17 2.31
C HIS A 138 -0.21 -3.71 2.86
N VAL A 139 -0.40 -2.41 3.01
CA VAL A 139 -1.66 -1.79 3.42
C VAL A 139 -2.02 -0.72 2.38
N THR A 140 -3.23 -0.77 1.84
CA THR A 140 -3.62 0.00 0.66
C THR A 140 -4.63 1.12 0.95
N ASP A 141 -5.03 1.28 2.21
CA ASP A 141 -5.97 2.31 2.62
C ASP A 141 -5.75 2.75 4.09
N LEU A 142 -6.21 3.96 4.41
CA LEU A 142 -6.00 4.58 5.72
C LEU A 142 -6.83 3.92 6.83
N ASP A 143 -7.99 3.35 6.51
CA ASP A 143 -8.90 2.74 7.49
C ASP A 143 -8.32 1.41 7.99
N THR A 144 -7.83 0.58 7.07
CA THR A 144 -7.09 -0.64 7.38
C THR A 144 -5.88 -0.29 8.23
N LEU A 145 -5.06 0.67 7.80
CA LEU A 145 -3.87 1.04 8.56
C LEU A 145 -4.22 1.55 9.96
N GLY A 146 -5.28 2.35 10.08
CA GLY A 146 -5.80 2.83 11.36
C GLY A 146 -6.27 1.70 12.27
N CYS A 147 -7.04 0.74 11.73
CA CYS A 147 -7.51 -0.43 12.44
C CYS A 147 -6.34 -1.27 12.98
N LEU A 148 -5.35 -1.53 12.13
CA LEU A 148 -4.13 -2.26 12.48
C LEU A 148 -3.38 -1.64 13.66
N LEU A 149 -3.22 -0.31 13.62
CA LEU A 149 -2.47 0.41 14.64
C LEU A 149 -3.27 0.61 15.94
N GLN A 150 -4.61 0.61 15.87
CA GLN A 150 -5.46 0.62 17.07
C GLN A 150 -5.39 -0.72 17.80
N GLU A 151 -5.53 -1.84 17.08
CA GLU A 151 -5.45 -3.19 17.66
C GLU A 151 -4.09 -3.49 18.30
N ALA A 152 -3.02 -2.89 17.76
CA ALA A 152 -1.69 -2.88 18.38
C ALA A 152 -1.66 -2.34 19.82
N THR A 153 -2.66 -1.53 20.19
CA THR A 153 -2.74 -0.83 21.48
C THR A 153 -3.61 -1.58 22.49
N THR A 154 -4.58 -2.36 22.01
CA THR A 154 -5.69 -2.87 22.82
C THR A 154 -5.61 -4.36 23.10
N VAL A 155 -4.42 -4.98 23.01
CA VAL A 155 -4.24 -6.43 23.20
C VAL A 155 -4.73 -6.84 24.59
N SER A 156 -5.97 -7.32 24.65
CA SER A 156 -6.58 -7.93 25.82
C SER A 156 -6.38 -9.45 25.71
N PRO A 157 -5.92 -10.13 26.77
CA PRO A 157 -5.66 -11.56 26.72
C PRO A 157 -6.99 -12.32 26.80
N GLY A 158 -7.61 -12.60 25.66
CA GLY A 158 -8.81 -13.42 25.63
C GLY A 158 -9.34 -13.70 24.23
N THR A 159 -9.41 -14.98 23.86
CA THR A 159 -9.93 -15.57 22.60
C THR A 159 -9.10 -15.31 21.33
N TRP A 160 -8.19 -16.25 21.05
CA TRP A 160 -7.34 -16.25 19.85
C TRP A 160 -8.10 -16.84 18.67
N THR A 161 -8.76 -15.99 17.87
CA THR A 161 -9.17 -16.36 16.52
C THR A 161 -8.00 -16.15 15.54
N VAL A 162 -8.00 -16.82 14.39
CA VAL A 162 -7.01 -16.58 13.31
C VAL A 162 -6.96 -15.09 12.91
N SER A 163 -8.11 -14.40 12.96
CA SER A 163 -8.22 -12.96 12.74
C SER A 163 -7.56 -12.15 13.88
N GLY A 164 -7.72 -12.58 15.13
CA GLY A 164 -7.11 -11.92 16.29
C GLY A 164 -5.58 -12.07 16.33
N TYR A 165 -5.02 -13.12 15.73
CA TYR A 165 -3.57 -13.29 15.73
C TYR A 165 -2.87 -12.39 14.69
N LEU A 166 -3.50 -12.10 13.54
CA LEU A 166 -3.03 -11.05 12.62
C LEU A 166 -2.96 -9.68 13.33
N ALA A 167 -4.04 -9.31 14.02
CA ALA A 167 -4.12 -8.10 14.84
C ALA A 167 -2.98 -8.00 15.88
N THR A 168 -2.62 -9.11 16.53
CA THR A 168 -1.53 -9.16 17.51
C THR A 168 -0.13 -9.27 16.91
N ALA A 169 0.00 -9.80 15.70
CA ALA A 169 1.27 -10.04 15.03
C ALA A 169 1.75 -8.81 14.27
N LEU A 170 0.83 -8.02 13.71
CA LEU A 170 1.16 -6.84 12.91
C LEU A 170 1.94 -5.73 13.65
N PRO A 171 1.78 -5.51 14.96
CA PRO A 171 2.67 -4.62 15.72
C PRO A 171 4.14 -5.04 15.73
N LEU A 172 4.41 -6.30 15.37
CA LEU A 172 5.74 -6.91 15.37
C LEU A 172 6.40 -6.90 13.99
N VAL A 173 5.75 -6.33 12.96
CA VAL A 173 6.28 -6.31 11.59
C VAL A 173 7.58 -5.53 11.50
N ARG A 174 8.49 -6.05 10.68
CA ARG A 174 9.75 -5.40 10.34
C ARG A 174 9.68 -4.60 9.05
N ASN A 175 8.82 -5.00 8.11
CA ASN A 175 8.70 -4.35 6.80
C ASN A 175 7.23 -3.99 6.53
N LEU A 176 6.93 -2.70 6.51
CA LEU A 176 5.61 -2.17 6.21
C LEU A 176 5.65 -1.37 4.91
N SER A 177 4.73 -1.67 3.99
CA SER A 177 4.52 -0.91 2.76
C SER A 177 3.11 -0.32 2.77
N VAL A 178 3.02 1.00 2.74
CA VAL A 178 1.75 1.74 2.71
C VAL A 178 1.56 2.30 1.30
N VAL A 179 0.45 1.97 0.66
CA VAL A 179 0.13 2.38 -0.71
C VAL A 179 -1.14 3.20 -0.67
N LEU A 180 -1.06 4.49 -0.98
CA LEU A 180 -2.19 5.40 -0.86
C LEU A 180 -2.41 6.14 -2.16
N ARG A 181 -3.58 5.90 -2.76
CA ARG A 181 -4.12 6.75 -3.82
C ARG A 181 -5.25 7.57 -3.24
N LEU A 182 -4.99 8.84 -2.97
CA LEU A 182 -5.93 9.72 -2.27
C LEU A 182 -6.71 10.61 -3.24
N PRO A 183 -7.91 11.06 -2.88
CA PRO A 183 -8.55 12.15 -3.62
C PRO A 183 -7.66 13.39 -3.65
N LEU A 184 -7.53 14.06 -4.79
CA LEU A 184 -6.73 15.30 -4.89
C LEU A 184 -7.19 16.37 -3.87
N THR A 185 -8.50 16.42 -3.58
CA THR A 185 -9.06 17.28 -2.53
C THR A 185 -8.52 16.93 -1.14
N THR A 186 -8.29 15.65 -0.85
CA THR A 186 -7.65 15.20 0.40
C THR A 186 -6.21 15.67 0.48
N CYS A 187 -5.44 15.58 -0.60
CA CYS A 187 -4.08 16.14 -0.65
C CYS A 187 -4.09 17.64 -0.32
N LYS A 188 -4.97 18.43 -0.95
CA LYS A 188 -5.08 19.87 -0.67
C LYS A 188 -5.45 20.18 0.78
N ILE A 189 -6.33 19.38 1.39
CA ILE A 189 -6.68 19.52 2.82
C ILE A 189 -5.45 19.24 3.70
N LEU A 190 -4.68 18.20 3.39
CA LEU A 190 -3.45 17.87 4.10
C LEU A 190 -2.44 19.03 4.06
N GLU A 191 -2.30 19.68 2.91
CA GLU A 191 -1.42 20.85 2.76
C GLU A 191 -1.83 21.99 3.70
N SER A 192 -3.11 22.36 3.70
CA SER A 192 -3.63 23.46 4.52
C SER A 192 -3.58 23.20 6.04
N SER A 193 -3.59 21.92 6.44
CA SER A 193 -3.55 21.53 7.86
C SER A 193 -2.15 21.66 8.45
N SER A 194 -1.10 21.53 7.64
CA SER A 194 0.29 21.69 8.05
C SER A 194 0.65 23.14 8.37
N ASP A 195 0.00 24.12 7.71
CA ASP A 195 0.31 25.55 7.87
C ASP A 195 -0.23 26.19 9.16
N HIS A 196 -1.19 25.55 9.84
CA HIS A 196 -1.91 26.16 10.96
C HIS A 196 -1.77 25.43 12.30
N GLY A 197 -0.98 24.36 12.39
CA GLY A 197 -0.77 23.60 13.64
C GLY A 197 -2.06 23.10 14.30
N SER A 198 -3.18 23.16 13.58
CA SER A 198 -4.52 22.93 14.08
C SER A 198 -4.95 21.58 13.57
N ALA A 199 -5.11 20.61 14.48
CA ALA A 199 -5.58 19.28 14.13
C ALA A 199 -6.93 19.41 13.41
N PRO A 200 -7.12 18.77 12.23
CA PRO A 200 -8.38 18.90 11.53
C PRO A 200 -9.50 18.33 12.40
N THR A 201 -10.58 19.10 12.55
CA THR A 201 -11.71 18.79 13.45
C THR A 201 -12.69 17.78 12.85
N SER A 202 -12.50 17.36 11.60
CA SER A 202 -13.35 16.41 10.88
C SER A 202 -12.69 15.04 10.76
N THR A 203 -13.48 13.96 10.83
CA THR A 203 -13.06 12.56 10.61
C THR A 203 -12.72 12.30 9.13
N THR A 204 -11.79 13.06 8.57
CA THR A 204 -11.37 12.97 7.18
C THR A 204 -10.09 12.15 7.06
N ASN A 205 -9.83 11.60 5.86
CA ASN A 205 -8.57 10.94 5.49
C ASN A 205 -7.33 11.78 5.90
N ALA A 206 -7.46 13.12 5.87
CA ALA A 206 -6.41 14.01 6.32
C ALA A 206 -6.05 13.80 7.81
N THR A 207 -7.04 13.76 8.70
CA THR A 207 -6.79 13.46 10.13
C THR A 207 -6.22 12.07 10.35
N ALA A 208 -6.67 11.08 9.58
CA ALA A 208 -6.15 9.73 9.66
C ALA A 208 -4.65 9.74 9.38
N TRP A 209 -4.23 10.32 8.24
CA TRP A 209 -2.82 10.45 7.87
C TRP A 209 -1.92 11.04 8.97
N PHE A 210 -2.30 12.17 9.57
CA PHE A 210 -1.52 12.78 10.65
C PHE A 210 -1.45 11.90 11.91
N ARG A 211 -2.54 11.19 12.24
CA ARG A 211 -2.58 10.28 13.40
C ARG A 211 -1.78 9.00 13.18
N LEU A 212 -1.55 8.61 11.92
CA LEU A 212 -0.83 7.39 11.58
C LEU A 212 0.65 7.48 11.94
N CYS A 213 1.31 8.62 11.75
CA CYS A 213 2.76 8.72 12.01
C CYS A 213 3.11 8.44 13.49
N PRO A 214 2.47 9.07 14.50
CA PRO A 214 2.67 8.69 15.90
C PRO A 214 2.37 7.22 16.19
N ALA A 215 1.42 6.63 15.47
CA ALA A 215 1.04 5.24 15.66
C ALA A 215 2.06 4.27 15.02
N ILE A 216 2.61 4.59 13.85
CA ILE A 216 3.73 3.88 13.22
C ILE A 216 4.97 3.94 14.13
N ALA A 217 5.23 5.08 14.78
CA ALA A 217 6.35 5.23 15.71
C ALA A 217 6.32 4.28 16.93
N ARG A 218 5.15 3.67 17.18
CA ARG A 218 4.97 2.66 18.22
C ARG A 218 5.32 1.24 17.77
N LEU A 219 5.51 1.01 16.46
CA LEU A 219 5.94 -0.28 15.92
C LEU A 219 7.43 -0.50 16.22
N LYS A 220 7.74 -0.98 17.42
CA LYS A 220 9.12 -1.06 17.94
C LYS A 220 10.04 -2.02 17.18
N ARG A 221 9.49 -2.89 16.35
CA ARG A 221 10.26 -3.83 15.51
C ARG A 221 10.36 -3.37 14.07
N LEU A 222 9.72 -2.26 13.69
CA LEU A 222 9.74 -1.79 12.31
C LEU A 222 11.15 -1.37 11.93
N LEU A 223 11.66 -1.93 10.83
CA LEU A 223 12.98 -1.65 10.28
C LEU A 223 12.88 -0.96 8.92
N ARG A 224 11.80 -1.21 8.16
CA ARG A 224 11.58 -0.61 6.84
C ARG A 224 10.15 -0.13 6.70
N LEU A 225 10.01 1.12 6.30
CA LEU A 225 8.75 1.75 5.94
C LEU A 225 8.84 2.24 4.50
N HIS A 226 8.07 1.63 3.61
CA HIS A 226 7.89 2.11 2.25
C HIS A 226 6.53 2.79 2.13
N ILE A 227 6.49 3.99 1.54
CA ILE A 227 5.26 4.75 1.31
C ILE A 227 5.15 5.04 -0.18
N TRP A 228 4.13 4.50 -0.83
CA TRP A 228 3.74 4.88 -2.19
C TRP A 228 2.55 5.84 -2.09
N LEU A 229 2.67 7.02 -2.67
CA LEU A 229 1.62 8.05 -2.61
C LEU A 229 1.30 8.58 -4.00
N ASP A 230 0.02 8.73 -4.29
CA ASP A 230 -0.50 9.39 -5.51
C ASP A 230 -1.87 10.01 -5.23
N HIS A 231 -2.39 10.77 -6.20
CA HIS A 231 -3.77 11.22 -6.20
C HIS A 231 -4.56 10.71 -7.42
N ASP A 232 -5.89 10.67 -7.28
CA ASP A 232 -6.82 10.17 -8.30
C ASP A 232 -7.04 11.11 -9.49
N GLY A 233 -6.94 12.43 -9.29
CA GLY A 233 -7.23 13.43 -10.32
C GLY A 233 -6.27 13.44 -11.52
N GLU A 234 -6.69 14.05 -12.62
CA GLU A 234 -5.93 14.10 -13.89
C GLU A 234 -4.73 15.06 -13.87
N SER A 235 -4.75 16.08 -13.00
CA SER A 235 -3.67 17.07 -12.94
C SER A 235 -2.32 16.43 -12.63
N SER A 236 -1.22 17.05 -13.09
CA SER A 236 0.13 16.58 -12.75
C SER A 236 0.38 16.60 -11.24
N TRP A 237 1.20 15.66 -10.75
CA TRP A 237 1.59 15.59 -9.34
C TRP A 237 2.20 16.89 -8.79
N SER A 238 2.79 17.73 -9.65
CA SER A 238 3.34 19.04 -9.25
C SER A 238 2.32 20.01 -8.66
N VAL A 239 1.01 19.73 -8.70
CA VAL A 239 0.03 20.53 -7.96
C VAL A 239 0.08 20.26 -6.44
N VAL A 240 0.73 19.17 -6.01
CA VAL A 240 0.77 18.72 -4.62
C VAL A 240 1.99 19.27 -3.88
N ASN A 241 1.79 19.83 -2.69
CA ASN A 241 2.88 20.22 -1.80
C ASN A 241 3.42 18.99 -1.03
N GLU A 242 4.42 18.33 -1.62
CA GLU A 242 5.09 17.15 -1.06
C GLU A 242 5.65 17.41 0.34
N ARG A 243 6.24 18.59 0.57
CA ARG A 243 6.83 18.93 1.87
C ARG A 243 5.77 18.99 2.96
N ALA A 244 4.62 19.60 2.68
CA ALA A 244 3.53 19.67 3.64
C ALA A 244 2.95 18.28 3.95
N ILE A 245 2.70 17.45 2.92
CA ILE A 245 2.08 16.13 3.10
C ILE A 245 3.03 15.14 3.80
N LEU A 246 4.33 15.19 3.50
CA LEU A 246 5.33 14.29 4.08
C LEU A 246 5.96 14.84 5.37
N SER A 247 5.67 16.08 5.76
CA SER A 247 6.16 16.66 7.01
C SER A 247 5.97 15.74 8.25
N PRO A 248 4.87 14.98 8.41
CA PRO A 248 4.70 14.10 9.57
C PRO A 248 5.72 12.96 9.64
N LEU A 249 6.31 12.56 8.50
CA LEU A 249 7.31 11.49 8.46
C LEU A 249 8.64 11.90 9.09
N THR A 250 8.90 13.21 9.22
CA THR A 250 10.10 13.72 9.90
C THR A 250 10.19 13.22 11.33
N ALA A 251 9.07 13.05 12.04
CA ALA A 251 9.06 12.51 13.40
C ALA A 251 9.47 11.02 13.46
N LEU A 252 9.38 10.29 12.35
CA LEU A 252 9.77 8.88 12.27
C LEU A 252 11.28 8.71 12.07
N THR A 253 11.98 9.73 11.56
CA THR A 253 13.42 9.64 11.28
C THR A 253 14.28 9.63 12.54
N ASP A 254 13.70 10.04 13.67
CA ASP A 254 14.35 9.92 14.99
C ASP A 254 14.41 8.47 15.49
N ILE A 255 13.72 7.54 14.84
CA ILE A 255 13.75 6.12 15.19
C ILE A 255 15.02 5.49 14.61
N SER A 256 15.97 5.20 15.50
CA SER A 256 17.24 4.57 15.13
C SER A 256 17.03 3.24 14.40
N GLY A 257 17.65 3.11 13.22
CA GLY A 257 17.62 1.89 12.41
C GLY A 257 16.37 1.70 11.55
N LEU A 258 15.43 2.65 11.55
CA LEU A 258 14.29 2.66 10.64
C LEU A 258 14.71 3.27 9.30
N ASP A 259 14.61 2.47 8.23
CA ASP A 259 14.76 2.91 6.85
C ASP A 259 13.39 3.36 6.30
N ILE A 260 13.34 4.57 5.74
CA ILE A 260 12.12 5.15 5.18
C ILE A 260 12.37 5.49 3.73
N SER A 261 11.54 4.92 2.85
CA SER A 261 11.51 5.24 1.43
C SER A 261 10.12 5.69 1.01
N VAL A 262 10.07 6.70 0.15
CA VAL A 262 8.83 7.28 -0.36
C VAL A 262 8.86 7.29 -1.88
N SER A 263 7.92 6.59 -2.49
CA SER A 263 7.73 6.54 -3.94
C SER A 263 6.70 7.59 -4.37
N LEU A 264 7.17 8.61 -5.08
CA LEU A 264 6.38 9.74 -5.56
C LEU A 264 6.42 9.82 -7.09
N PRO A 265 5.36 10.33 -7.73
CA PRO A 265 5.42 10.69 -9.13
C PRO A 265 6.57 11.66 -9.43
N HIS A 266 7.01 11.67 -10.69
CA HIS A 266 7.90 12.72 -11.17
C HIS A 266 7.23 14.10 -11.11
N LEU A 267 8.07 15.11 -10.89
CA LEU A 267 7.69 16.51 -10.95
C LEU A 267 7.97 17.08 -12.33
N HIS A 268 7.12 17.98 -12.76
CA HIS A 268 7.35 18.79 -13.93
C HIS A 268 8.27 19.98 -13.59
N HIS A 269 9.42 20.10 -14.26
CA HIS A 269 10.44 21.12 -13.94
C HIS A 269 9.92 22.58 -13.96
N ARG A 270 8.87 22.88 -14.74
CA ARG A 270 8.27 24.24 -14.77
C ARG A 270 7.40 24.57 -13.56
N TYR A 271 6.95 23.58 -12.80
CA TYR A 271 5.99 23.74 -11.70
C TYR A 271 6.58 23.33 -10.35
N GLU A 272 7.73 22.66 -10.33
CA GLU A 272 8.43 22.37 -9.08
C GLU A 272 8.99 23.66 -8.47
N THR A 273 8.86 23.76 -7.16
CA THR A 273 9.41 24.85 -6.36
C THR A 273 10.04 24.27 -5.10
N PRO A 274 11.20 24.76 -4.65
CA PRO A 274 11.86 24.25 -3.45
C PRO A 274 11.02 24.30 -2.18
N GLU A 275 10.08 25.25 -2.08
CA GLU A 275 9.22 25.45 -0.90
C GLU A 275 8.12 24.39 -0.79
N ARG A 276 7.68 23.84 -1.92
CA ARG A 276 6.60 22.83 -1.98
C ARG A 276 7.13 21.42 -2.21
N HIS A 277 8.29 21.29 -2.86
CA HIS A 277 8.72 20.04 -3.45
C HIS A 277 10.15 19.65 -3.04
N PHE A 278 10.43 18.34 -3.09
CA PHE A 278 11.77 17.82 -2.88
C PHE A 278 12.54 17.75 -4.21
N VAL A 279 13.33 18.79 -4.47
CA VAL A 279 14.18 18.94 -5.67
C VAL A 279 15.66 18.73 -5.31
N LYS A 280 16.47 18.23 -6.27
CA LYS A 280 17.86 17.76 -6.03
C LYS A 280 18.82 18.78 -5.39
N GLN A 281 18.53 20.08 -5.49
CA GLN A 281 19.46 21.15 -5.08
C GLN A 281 19.12 21.77 -3.71
N TRP A 282 18.09 21.28 -3.04
CA TRP A 282 17.52 21.88 -1.82
C TRP A 282 17.39 20.82 -0.74
N PRO A 283 17.41 21.18 0.57
CA PRO A 283 17.82 20.27 1.62
C PRO A 283 17.09 18.94 1.49
N SER A 284 17.90 17.88 1.37
CA SER A 284 17.41 16.54 1.18
C SER A 284 16.50 16.16 2.35
N PRO A 285 15.39 15.47 2.08
CA PRO A 285 14.58 14.93 3.15
C PRO A 285 15.41 13.94 3.99
N PRO A 286 15.03 13.72 5.25
CA PRO A 286 15.67 12.73 6.12
C PRO A 286 15.26 11.27 5.77
N PHE A 287 14.70 11.06 4.58
CA PHE A 287 14.23 9.78 4.03
C PHE A 287 14.52 9.73 2.53
N THR A 288 14.50 8.54 1.95
CA THR A 288 14.77 8.35 0.52
C THR A 288 13.53 8.67 -0.29
N ILE A 289 13.67 9.45 -1.38
CA ILE A 289 12.60 9.65 -2.37
C ILE A 289 12.95 8.94 -3.66
N GLU A 290 12.07 8.03 -4.08
CA GLU A 290 12.11 7.37 -5.37
C GLU A 290 11.09 8.03 -6.29
N ARG A 291 11.53 8.51 -7.46
CA ARG A 291 10.66 9.10 -8.47
C ARG A 291 10.24 8.03 -9.47
N ARG A 292 8.96 8.03 -9.83
CA ARG A 292 8.36 7.03 -10.74
C ARG A 292 7.43 7.68 -11.76
N LEU A 293 7.14 6.95 -12.83
CA LEU A 293 6.08 7.32 -13.76
C LEU A 293 4.71 7.35 -13.06
N ARG A 294 3.86 8.27 -13.49
CA ARG A 294 2.47 8.39 -13.04
C ARG A 294 1.52 7.77 -14.05
N GLN A 295 0.39 7.28 -13.55
CA GLN A 295 -0.74 6.86 -14.40
C GLN A 295 -1.16 8.04 -15.28
N ARG A 296 -1.31 7.79 -16.59
CA ARG A 296 -1.71 8.77 -17.61
C ARG A 296 -3.11 8.51 -18.17
N TYR A 297 -3.66 7.34 -17.91
CA TYR A 297 -5.03 7.02 -18.29
C TYR A 297 -5.94 7.23 -17.09
N HIS A 298 -6.95 8.08 -17.22
CA HIS A 298 -7.86 8.41 -16.13
C HIS A 298 -9.28 8.09 -16.54
N VAL A 299 -10.10 7.68 -15.58
CA VAL A 299 -11.51 7.45 -15.84
C VAL A 299 -12.27 8.74 -15.57
N VAL A 300 -12.98 9.22 -16.57
CA VAL A 300 -13.75 10.46 -16.53
C VAL A 300 -15.22 10.12 -16.72
N GLU A 301 -16.08 10.67 -15.88
CA GLU A 301 -17.52 10.60 -16.06
C GLU A 301 -17.92 11.62 -17.13
N THR A 302 -18.32 11.12 -18.31
CA THR A 302 -18.70 11.97 -19.46
C THR A 302 -20.19 12.32 -19.43
N ASP A 303 -21.02 11.37 -18.98
CA ASP A 303 -22.43 11.52 -18.67
C ASP A 303 -22.70 10.80 -17.33
N PRO A 304 -23.76 11.12 -16.57
CA PRO A 304 -24.09 10.42 -15.32
C PRO A 304 -24.11 8.89 -15.49
N GLY A 305 -23.22 8.19 -14.81
CA GLY A 305 -23.05 6.73 -14.90
C GLY A 305 -22.33 6.21 -16.14
N ARG A 306 -21.89 7.11 -17.04
CA ARG A 306 -21.09 6.77 -18.22
C ARG A 306 -19.65 7.23 -18.02
N PHE A 307 -18.77 6.25 -17.99
CA PHE A 307 -17.35 6.44 -17.80
C PHE A 307 -16.60 6.21 -19.11
N ASP A 308 -15.67 7.12 -19.42
CA ASP A 308 -14.72 6.98 -20.51
C ASP A 308 -13.29 7.04 -19.95
N VAL A 309 -12.31 6.60 -20.73
CA VAL A 309 -10.90 6.70 -20.36
C VAL A 309 -10.26 7.85 -21.11
N SER A 310 -9.92 8.92 -20.39
CA SER A 310 -9.12 10.02 -20.92
C SER A 310 -7.63 9.71 -20.82
N TYR A 311 -6.86 10.17 -21.78
CA TYR A 311 -5.40 10.21 -21.68
C TYR A 311 -4.97 11.62 -21.29
N GLN A 312 -4.25 11.73 -20.19
CA GLN A 312 -3.61 12.95 -19.73
C GLN A 312 -2.11 12.68 -19.56
N ALA A 313 -1.29 13.38 -20.34
CA ALA A 313 0.15 13.24 -20.23
C ALA A 313 0.64 13.79 -18.88
N ASP A 314 1.65 13.13 -18.31
CA ASP A 314 2.39 13.59 -17.14
C ASP A 314 3.91 13.55 -17.42
N PHE A 315 4.71 14.19 -16.57
CA PHE A 315 6.16 14.19 -16.71
C PHE A 315 6.72 12.76 -16.54
N PRO A 316 7.74 12.33 -17.32
CA PRO A 316 8.56 13.09 -18.27
C PRO A 316 8.00 13.22 -19.69
N TYR A 317 6.87 12.60 -20.01
CA TYR A 317 6.36 12.62 -21.38
C TYR A 317 5.83 13.99 -21.82
N LEU A 318 5.47 14.86 -20.87
CA LEU A 318 5.24 16.28 -21.12
C LEU A 318 6.49 17.04 -21.63
N TYR A 319 7.70 16.56 -21.36
CA TYR A 319 8.94 17.24 -21.77
C TYR A 319 9.14 17.24 -23.29
N ASN A 320 8.76 16.15 -23.98
CA ASN A 320 8.98 16.03 -25.43
C ASN A 320 8.03 16.91 -26.25
N TYR A 321 6.78 17.09 -25.81
CA TYR A 321 5.79 17.90 -26.54
C TYR A 321 6.13 19.40 -26.57
N TYR A 322 6.77 19.92 -25.52
CA TYR A 322 7.15 21.33 -25.45
C TYR A 322 8.51 21.65 -26.06
N ARG A 323 9.34 20.63 -26.36
CA ARG A 323 10.59 20.84 -27.10
C ARG A 323 10.31 21.06 -28.58
N ASP A 324 9.41 20.25 -29.14
CA ASP A 324 8.97 20.37 -30.54
C ASP A 324 8.22 21.69 -30.81
N LEU A 325 7.45 22.21 -29.84
CA LEU A 325 6.81 23.53 -29.96
C LEU A 325 7.77 24.72 -29.76
N SER A 326 8.99 24.49 -29.25
CA SER A 326 9.97 25.56 -29.04
C SER A 326 11.00 25.69 -30.17
N GLU A 327 11.04 24.73 -31.10
CA GLU A 327 11.91 24.79 -32.28
C GLU A 327 11.22 25.45 -33.50
N ASP A 328 9.89 25.60 -33.49
CA ASP A 328 9.12 26.18 -34.61
C ASP A 328 8.71 27.67 -34.43
N GLU A 329 9.14 28.36 -33.36
CA GLU A 329 8.92 29.81 -33.16
C GLU A 329 10.21 30.66 -33.24
N VAL A 330 11.23 30.17 -33.95
CA VAL A 330 12.38 31.01 -34.34
C VAL A 330 12.74 30.76 -35.80
N GLU A 331 11.97 31.36 -36.70
CA GLU A 331 12.48 31.94 -37.95
C GLU A 331 11.67 33.17 -38.39
#